data_AF-A0A924NDP6-F1
#
_entry.id   AF-A0A924NDP6-F1
#
_cell.length_a   1.000
_cell.length_b   1.000
_cell.length_c   1.000
_cell.angle_alpha   90.00
_cell.angle_beta   90.00
_cell.angle_gamma   90.00
#
_symmetry.space_group_name_H-M   'P 1'
#
loop_
_entity.id
_entity.type
_entity.pdbx_description
1 polymer ?
#
loop_
_entity_poly.entity_id
_entity_poly.type
_entity_poly.pdbx_seq_one_letter_code
_entity_poly.pdbx_strand_id
1 'polypeptide(L)'
;MNGTVIFDPLLAWPYLGALIAVAALFLIVALWRGLAGWWLRGLTAAVLLTALANPALQEEDRAPLSDIVITVVDDSASQSLGDRTNQTAKALASVQAEIAAMDNTELRIVHVRDGIGDAGTLAMTGLSEALAEEPRARIAGAIVITDGQVHDLDLAPNMPAPLHVLLTGKDADWDRRLIIKHAPAFAILGEEVMLTLRIEDQGAVPAGQTGEVDVTIAIDDEAPHTYTVPTGEDLELPVTLPHGGMNVLQFSVATADGELTDRNNAAVVQINGVRDRLRVLLVSGEPHAGERVWRNLLKSDPSVDLVHFTILRPPEKQDGIPVDELSLIAFPTRELFVEKIKEFDLIIFDRYRIRGILPMSYLENVRDYVRGGGTVLVAAGPESGAVDSLWRAPLAEVLPVDVTSRVIDGGFKPALTDLGRRHPVTEGLEALAPKGGWGRWFRAVEMIPKSGQVVMSGPGDRPLLVLDRVEEGRVAVLAS
;
A
#
# COMPACT_ATOMS: atom_id res chain seq x y z
N MET A 1 63.07 21.68 9.52
CA MET A 1 63.41 23.12 9.57
C MET A 1 64.27 23.45 8.38
N ASN A 2 63.70 24.04 7.33
CA ASN A 2 64.47 24.57 6.20
C ASN A 2 64.42 26.09 6.31
N GLY A 3 65.51 26.71 6.77
CA GLY A 3 65.64 28.16 6.77
C GLY A 3 66.08 28.64 5.39
N THR A 4 65.35 29.58 4.79
CA THR A 4 65.76 30.26 3.57
C THR A 4 65.99 31.74 3.86
N VAL A 5 67.07 32.30 3.31
CA VAL A 5 67.29 33.75 3.36
C VAL A 5 66.53 34.35 2.19
N ILE A 6 65.52 35.15 2.50
CA ILE A 6 64.77 35.92 1.50
C ILE A 6 65.21 37.38 1.57
N PHE A 7 65.20 38.07 0.42
CA PHE A 7 65.45 39.50 0.35
C PHE A 7 64.12 40.21 0.11
N ASP A 8 63.68 41.01 1.08
CA ASP A 8 62.46 41.81 0.99
C ASP A 8 62.82 43.31 0.95
N PRO A 9 63.32 43.80 -0.20
CA PRO A 9 63.95 45.11 -0.28
C PRO A 9 62.94 46.23 -0.02
N LEU A 10 63.34 47.22 0.78
CA LEU A 10 62.52 48.40 1.12
C LEU A 10 62.16 49.26 -0.11
N LEU A 11 62.90 49.09 -1.20
CA LEU A 11 62.68 49.71 -2.50
C LEU A 11 62.52 48.60 -3.54
N ALA A 12 61.63 48.80 -4.52
CA ALA A 12 61.49 47.82 -5.61
C ALA A 12 62.84 47.55 -6.28
N TRP A 13 63.08 46.29 -6.66
CA TRP A 13 64.34 45.80 -7.24
C TRP A 13 64.97 46.71 -8.32
N PRO A 14 64.20 47.32 -9.25
CA PRO A 14 64.77 48.22 -10.25
C PRO A 14 65.43 49.48 -9.64
N TYR A 15 64.83 50.05 -8.58
CA TYR A 15 65.38 51.24 -7.92
C TYR A 15 66.62 50.89 -7.10
N LEU A 16 66.62 49.74 -6.42
CA LEU A 16 67.79 49.24 -5.72
C LEU A 16 68.95 48.99 -6.70
N GLY A 17 68.66 48.37 -7.85
CA GLY A 17 69.62 48.18 -8.94
C GLY A 17 70.20 49.49 -9.47
N ALA A 18 69.36 50.52 -9.66
CA ALA A 18 69.81 51.85 -10.05
C ALA A 18 70.74 52.47 -8.99
N LEU A 19 70.42 52.31 -7.71
CA LEU A 19 71.21 52.84 -6.59
C LEU A 19 72.57 52.14 -6.49
N ILE A 20 72.61 50.82 -6.72
CA ILE A 20 73.85 50.03 -6.84
C ILE A 20 74.70 50.57 -8.00
N ALA A 21 74.11 50.79 -9.18
CA ALA A 21 74.83 51.28 -10.36
C ALA A 21 75.43 52.67 -10.12
N VAL A 22 74.69 53.58 -9.49
CA VAL A 22 75.16 54.92 -9.13
C VAL A 22 76.30 54.84 -8.10
N ALA A 23 76.15 54.01 -7.05
CA ALA A 23 77.19 53.81 -6.05
C ALA A 23 78.49 53.25 -6.69
N ALA A 24 78.36 52.26 -7.59
CA ALA A 24 79.48 51.70 -8.34
C ALA A 24 80.19 52.75 -9.22
N LEU A 25 79.42 53.59 -9.92
CA LEU A 25 79.98 54.68 -10.74
C LEU A 25 80.79 55.66 -9.89
N PHE A 26 80.27 56.08 -8.73
CA PHE A 26 80.98 56.96 -7.81
C PHE A 26 82.26 56.32 -7.26
N LEU A 27 82.25 55.02 -6.98
CA LEU A 27 83.43 54.29 -6.53
C LEU A 27 84.49 54.18 -7.62
N ILE A 28 84.10 53.88 -8.86
CA ILE A 28 85.01 53.82 -10.02
C ILE A 28 85.67 55.18 -10.24
N VAL A 29 84.90 56.26 -10.22
CA VAL A 29 85.43 57.62 -10.37
C VAL A 29 86.36 57.98 -9.20
N ALA A 30 86.02 57.60 -7.97
CA ALA A 30 86.85 57.86 -6.81
C ALA A 30 88.18 57.10 -6.85
N LEU A 31 88.16 55.86 -7.34
CA LEU A 31 89.34 55.03 -7.56
C LEU A 31 90.21 55.62 -8.67
N TRP A 32 89.62 55.99 -9.81
CA TRP A 32 90.33 56.56 -10.95
C TRP A 32 90.99 57.90 -10.63
N ARG A 33 90.38 58.71 -9.77
CA ARG A 33 90.94 59.98 -9.27
C ARG A 33 91.88 59.84 -8.07
N GLY A 34 92.15 58.63 -7.59
CA GLY A 34 93.07 58.39 -6.48
C GLY A 34 92.64 59.02 -5.14
N LEU A 35 91.33 59.18 -4.91
CA LEU A 35 90.84 59.80 -3.68
C LEU A 35 91.09 58.90 -2.46
N ALA A 36 91.73 59.45 -1.42
CA ALA A 36 91.92 58.76 -0.15
C ALA A 36 90.55 58.41 0.48
N GLY A 37 90.40 57.16 0.96
CA GLY A 37 89.18 56.69 1.62
C GLY A 37 88.10 56.13 0.69
N TRP A 38 88.41 55.84 -0.58
CA TRP A 38 87.46 55.18 -1.50
C TRP A 38 86.92 53.84 -0.96
N TRP A 39 87.76 53.07 -0.25
CA TRP A 39 87.38 51.79 0.34
C TRP A 39 86.37 51.94 1.49
N LEU A 40 86.48 53.00 2.30
CA LEU A 40 85.51 53.32 3.36
C LEU A 40 84.15 53.72 2.77
N ARG A 41 84.15 54.48 1.68
CA ARG A 41 82.92 54.83 0.94
C ARG A 41 82.28 53.59 0.33
N GLY A 42 83.09 52.67 -0.20
CA GLY A 42 82.63 51.39 -0.72
C GLY A 42 81.97 50.53 0.35
N LEU A 43 82.62 50.43 1.52
CA LEU A 43 82.06 49.71 2.67
C LEU A 43 80.75 50.33 3.15
N THR A 44 80.67 51.67 3.23
CA THR A 44 79.45 52.37 3.64
C THR A 44 78.31 52.13 2.65
N ALA A 45 78.59 52.21 1.34
CA ALA A 45 77.61 51.92 0.31
C ALA A 45 77.14 50.46 0.38
N ALA A 46 78.05 49.51 0.59
CA ALA A 46 77.70 48.10 0.76
C ALA A 46 76.77 47.87 1.96
N VAL A 47 77.09 48.44 3.12
CA VAL A 47 76.24 48.32 4.32
C VAL A 47 74.84 48.91 4.09
N LEU A 48 74.75 50.11 3.49
CA LEU A 48 73.46 50.74 3.20
C LEU A 48 72.65 49.96 2.16
N LEU A 49 73.30 49.43 1.12
CA LEU A 49 72.65 48.63 0.09
C LEU A 49 72.18 47.28 0.62
N THR A 50 72.96 46.62 1.49
CA THR A 50 72.54 45.39 2.17
C THR A 50 71.40 45.65 3.14
N ALA A 51 71.42 46.77 3.87
CA ALA A 51 70.30 47.17 4.73
C ALA A 51 69.02 47.46 3.92
N LEU A 52 69.14 48.13 2.77
CA LEU A 52 68.01 48.37 1.85
C LEU A 52 67.50 47.09 1.19
N ALA A 53 68.38 46.12 0.94
CA ALA A 53 68.00 44.79 0.46
C ALA A 53 67.28 43.95 1.52
N ASN A 54 67.39 44.34 2.80
CA ASN A 54 66.66 43.80 3.95
C ASN A 54 66.59 42.25 3.94
N PRO A 55 67.73 41.56 4.13
CA PRO A 55 67.75 40.11 4.23
C PRO A 55 66.99 39.65 5.47
N ALA A 56 65.94 38.87 5.28
CA ALA A 56 65.15 38.26 6.34
C ALA A 56 65.36 36.74 6.35
N LEU A 57 65.55 36.18 7.54
CA LEU A 57 65.58 34.74 7.73
C LEU A 57 64.14 34.25 7.87
N GLN A 58 63.64 33.53 6.88
CA GLN A 58 62.32 32.91 6.95
C GLN A 58 62.48 31.46 7.42
N GLU A 59 61.96 31.18 8.62
CA GLU A 59 61.80 29.81 9.11
C GLU A 59 60.35 29.39 8.91
N GLU A 60 60.13 28.38 8.07
CA GLU A 60 58.82 27.74 7.93
C GLU A 60 58.71 26.59 8.93
N ASP A 61 57.80 26.73 9.89
CA ASP A 61 57.37 25.64 10.74
C ASP A 61 56.17 24.94 10.07
N ARG A 62 56.35 23.68 9.67
CA ARG A 62 55.33 22.87 9.00
C ARG A 62 55.03 21.66 9.87
N ALA A 63 53.83 21.60 10.43
CA ALA A 63 53.30 20.39 11.04
C ALA A 63 52.58 19.56 9.95
N PRO A 64 53.02 18.33 9.64
CA PRO A 64 52.26 17.45 8.77
C PRO A 64 50.90 17.14 9.43
N LEU A 65 49.84 17.15 8.63
CA LEU A 65 48.53 16.69 9.08
C LEU A 65 48.52 15.16 9.05
N SER A 66 47.88 14.55 10.04
CA SER A 66 47.66 13.10 10.08
C SER A 66 46.65 12.66 9.02
N ASP A 67 46.92 11.51 8.41
CA ASP A 67 46.02 10.82 7.51
C ASP A 67 44.93 10.10 8.31
N ILE A 68 43.73 9.99 7.76
CA ILE A 68 42.57 9.38 8.42
C ILE A 68 42.14 8.14 7.64
N VAL A 69 42.02 7.02 8.34
CA VAL A 69 41.40 5.79 7.84
C VAL A 69 40.07 5.60 8.54
N ILE A 70 39.00 5.48 7.77
CA ILE A 70 37.65 5.24 8.29
C ILE A 70 37.41 3.73 8.32
N THR A 71 37.03 3.18 9.47
CA THR A 71 36.57 1.79 9.58
C THR A 71 35.09 1.78 9.94
N VAL A 72 34.26 1.26 9.04
CA VAL A 72 32.84 1.04 9.26
C VAL A 72 32.67 -0.40 9.76
N VAL A 73 32.12 -0.55 10.95
CA VAL A 73 31.84 -1.83 11.59
C VAL A 73 30.35 -2.07 11.52
N ASP A 74 29.97 -3.12 10.82
CA ASP A 74 28.59 -3.59 10.78
C ASP A 74 28.26 -4.37 12.05
N ASP A 75 27.36 -3.82 12.86
CA ASP A 75 26.78 -4.38 14.08
C ASP A 75 25.28 -4.70 13.88
N SER A 76 24.83 -4.90 12.63
CA SER A 76 23.47 -5.34 12.31
C SER A 76 23.14 -6.73 12.86
N ALA A 77 21.87 -7.09 12.87
CA ALA A 77 21.42 -8.40 13.34
C ALA A 77 22.10 -9.57 12.59
N SER A 78 22.46 -9.42 11.31
CA SER A 78 23.13 -10.46 10.52
C SER A 78 24.56 -10.77 11.01
N GLN A 79 25.18 -9.81 11.72
CA GLN A 79 26.52 -9.98 12.31
C GLN A 79 26.50 -10.68 13.67
N SER A 80 25.31 -10.96 14.20
CA SER A 80 25.11 -11.83 15.37
C SER A 80 24.99 -13.33 15.02
N LEU A 81 24.95 -13.67 13.73
CA LEU A 81 24.78 -15.05 13.26
C LEU A 81 26.10 -15.84 13.33
N GLY A 82 26.03 -17.05 13.91
CA GLY A 82 27.17 -17.97 13.99
C GLY A 82 28.38 -17.37 14.71
N ASP A 83 29.56 -17.46 14.08
CA ASP A 83 30.83 -16.96 14.64
C ASP A 83 31.15 -15.51 14.24
N ARG A 84 30.25 -14.83 13.50
CA ARG A 84 30.51 -13.53 12.86
C ARG A 84 30.88 -12.45 13.87
N THR A 85 30.23 -12.38 15.03
CA THR A 85 30.58 -11.41 16.08
C THR A 85 32.04 -11.52 16.52
N ASN A 86 32.55 -12.75 16.67
CA ASN A 86 33.96 -12.98 17.03
C ASN A 86 34.89 -12.63 15.87
N GLN A 87 34.49 -12.91 14.62
CA GLN A 87 35.26 -12.53 13.44
C GLN A 87 35.35 -11.00 13.30
N THR A 88 34.24 -10.28 13.44
CA THR A 88 34.18 -8.81 13.42
C THR A 88 35.08 -8.21 14.50
N ALA A 89 34.97 -8.69 15.75
CA ALA A 89 35.79 -8.20 16.85
C ALA A 89 37.29 -8.43 16.60
N LYS A 90 37.65 -9.61 16.08
CA LYS A 90 39.04 -9.95 15.74
C LYS A 90 39.56 -9.11 14.57
N ALA A 91 38.77 -8.91 13.52
CA ALA A 91 39.11 -8.08 12.38
C ALA A 91 39.32 -6.62 12.79
N LEU A 92 38.39 -6.07 13.59
CA LEU A 92 38.50 -4.71 14.12
C LEU A 92 39.75 -4.53 14.99
N ALA A 93 40.04 -5.48 15.87
CA ALA A 93 41.25 -5.44 16.70
C ALA A 93 42.55 -5.50 15.86
N SER A 94 42.56 -6.30 14.78
CA SER A 94 43.69 -6.36 13.85
C SER A 94 43.89 -5.04 13.11
N VAL A 95 42.82 -4.45 12.59
CA VAL A 95 42.83 -3.15 11.90
C VAL A 95 43.30 -2.05 12.85
N GLN A 96 42.80 -2.01 14.08
CA GLN A 96 43.24 -1.08 15.11
C GLN A 96 44.74 -1.20 15.40
N ALA A 97 45.25 -2.42 15.55
CA ALA A 97 46.66 -2.67 15.84
C ALA A 97 47.57 -2.27 14.67
N GLU A 98 47.18 -2.59 13.43
CA GLU A 98 47.96 -2.23 12.24
C GLU A 98 48.00 -0.72 12.01
N ILE A 99 46.86 -0.03 12.16
CA ILE A 99 46.80 1.44 11.96
C ILE A 99 47.54 2.17 13.10
N ALA A 100 47.42 1.71 14.35
CA ALA A 100 48.16 2.28 15.46
C ALA A 100 49.69 2.13 15.33
N ALA A 101 50.16 1.18 14.53
CA ALA A 101 51.58 1.01 14.22
C ALA A 101 52.07 1.92 13.08
N MET A 102 51.17 2.62 12.38
CA MET A 102 51.52 3.57 11.31
C MET A 102 51.72 4.96 11.90
N ASP A 103 52.87 5.57 11.62
CA ASP A 103 53.13 6.96 11.98
C ASP A 103 52.20 7.92 11.19
N ASN A 104 51.73 8.98 11.85
CA ASN A 104 50.90 10.02 11.22
C ASN A 104 49.54 9.53 10.67
N THR A 105 48.98 8.44 11.20
CA THR A 105 47.66 7.92 10.81
C THR A 105 46.70 7.84 12.00
N GLU A 106 45.47 8.28 11.79
CA GLU A 106 44.37 8.22 12.75
C GLU A 106 43.28 7.27 12.26
N LEU A 107 42.73 6.47 13.17
CA LEU A 107 41.63 5.57 12.88
C LEU A 107 40.31 6.17 13.38
N ARG A 108 39.35 6.31 12.48
CA ARG A 108 37.98 6.70 12.81
C ARG A 108 37.07 5.48 12.69
N ILE A 109 36.47 5.06 13.80
CA ILE A 109 35.58 3.88 13.83
C ILE A 109 34.14 4.35 13.87
N VAL A 110 33.31 3.81 12.99
CA VAL A 110 31.88 4.08 12.93
C VAL A 110 31.13 2.77 12.98
N HIS A 111 30.19 2.66 13.91
CA HIS A 111 29.37 1.47 14.10
C HIS A 111 28.02 1.68 13.43
N VAL A 112 27.65 0.80 12.52
CA VAL A 112 26.37 0.80 11.81
C VAL A 112 25.50 -0.30 12.40
N ARG A 113 24.26 0.03 12.73
CA ARG A 113 23.25 -0.90 13.23
C ARG A 113 22.14 -1.08 12.20
N ASP A 114 21.20 -1.96 12.50
CA ASP A 114 19.99 -2.12 11.70
C ASP A 114 19.27 -0.78 11.51
N GLY A 115 18.85 -0.53 10.28
CA GLY A 115 18.01 0.60 9.93
C GLY A 115 16.61 0.51 10.57
N ILE A 116 15.86 1.60 10.51
CA ILE A 116 14.50 1.64 11.06
C ILE A 116 13.57 0.81 10.18
N GLY A 117 12.81 -0.11 10.81
CA GLY A 117 11.89 -1.00 10.09
C GLY A 117 12.66 -2.03 9.26
N ASP A 118 12.28 -2.21 7.99
CA ASP A 118 12.87 -3.21 7.09
C ASP A 118 13.98 -2.63 6.18
N ALA A 119 14.63 -1.53 6.59
CA ALA A 119 15.66 -0.87 5.80
C ALA A 119 16.99 -1.66 5.71
N GLY A 120 17.18 -2.67 6.55
CA GLY A 120 18.38 -3.51 6.59
C GLY A 120 19.63 -2.75 7.05
N THR A 121 20.80 -3.19 6.58
CA THR A 121 22.10 -2.60 6.93
C THR A 121 22.43 -1.39 6.06
N LEU A 122 22.52 -0.20 6.69
CA LEU A 122 22.80 1.08 6.03
C LEU A 122 24.29 1.49 6.10
N ALA A 123 25.15 0.61 5.58
CA ALA A 123 26.60 0.79 5.69
C ALA A 123 27.14 1.96 4.86
N MET A 124 26.58 2.21 3.67
CA MET A 124 27.02 3.31 2.81
C MET A 124 26.61 4.67 3.34
N THR A 125 25.45 4.73 4.00
CA THR A 125 24.98 5.92 4.71
C THR A 125 25.91 6.24 5.87
N GLY A 126 26.23 5.25 6.71
CA GLY A 126 27.20 5.44 7.81
C GLY A 126 28.59 5.86 7.32
N LEU A 127 29.05 5.28 6.20
CA LEU A 127 30.30 5.71 5.55
C LEU A 127 30.22 7.17 5.05
N SER A 128 29.10 7.56 4.45
CA SER A 128 28.89 8.92 3.93
C SER A 128 28.87 9.96 5.04
N GLU A 129 28.22 9.65 6.17
CA GLU A 129 28.22 10.48 7.37
C GLU A 129 29.65 10.64 7.92
N ALA A 130 30.39 9.53 8.04
CA ALA A 130 31.79 9.54 8.49
C ALA A 130 32.69 10.40 7.59
N LEU A 131 32.51 10.32 6.27
CA LEU A 131 33.26 11.12 5.30
C LEU A 131 32.90 12.61 5.35
N ALA A 132 31.67 12.95 5.75
CA ALA A 132 31.21 14.33 5.86
C ALA A 132 31.74 15.02 7.13
N GLU A 133 32.01 14.25 8.19
CA GLU A 133 32.63 14.76 9.42
C GLU A 133 34.11 15.11 9.25
N GLU A 134 34.78 14.53 8.25
CA GLU A 134 36.24 14.61 8.10
C GLU A 134 36.70 15.38 6.86
N PRO A 135 37.86 16.07 6.90
CA PRO A 135 38.40 16.76 5.73
C PRO A 135 38.81 15.76 4.62
N ARG A 136 38.16 15.83 3.46
CA ARG A 136 38.39 14.89 2.33
C ARG A 136 39.85 14.74 1.89
N ALA A 137 40.68 15.78 2.05
CA ALA A 137 42.09 15.76 1.69
C ALA A 137 42.98 14.93 2.66
N ARG A 138 42.47 14.60 3.85
CA ARG A 138 43.15 13.76 4.86
C ARG A 138 42.71 12.29 4.79
N ILE A 139 41.67 11.96 4.02
CA ILE A 139 41.18 10.58 3.94
C ILE A 139 42.14 9.73 3.12
N ALA A 140 42.80 8.77 3.77
CA ALA A 140 43.73 7.84 3.13
C ALA A 140 43.07 6.53 2.68
N GLY A 141 41.92 6.17 3.24
CA GLY A 141 41.16 4.99 2.85
C GLY A 141 39.97 4.70 3.76
N ALA A 142 39.14 3.74 3.37
CA ALA A 142 38.08 3.21 4.21
C ALA A 142 38.06 1.67 4.20
N ILE A 143 37.69 1.07 5.33
CA ILE A 143 37.56 -0.37 5.53
C ILE A 143 36.15 -0.64 6.05
N VAL A 144 35.40 -1.54 5.43
CA VAL A 144 34.07 -1.97 5.88
C VAL A 144 34.16 -3.41 6.35
N ILE A 145 33.78 -3.67 7.60
CA ILE A 145 33.72 -5.01 8.18
C ILE A 145 32.25 -5.42 8.20
N THR A 146 31.84 -6.33 7.31
CA THR A 146 30.43 -6.71 7.08
C THR A 146 30.36 -8.14 6.53
N ASP A 147 29.18 -8.77 6.57
CA ASP A 147 28.92 -10.04 5.90
C ASP A 147 28.69 -9.88 4.38
N GLY A 148 28.74 -8.64 3.88
CA GLY A 148 28.59 -8.29 2.48
C GLY A 148 27.16 -7.97 2.06
N GLN A 149 26.19 -8.06 2.97
CA GLN A 149 24.77 -7.81 2.69
C GLN A 149 24.36 -6.39 3.12
N VAL A 150 24.63 -5.42 2.24
CA VAL A 150 24.26 -4.00 2.45
C VAL A 150 23.04 -3.62 1.61
N HIS A 151 22.14 -2.83 2.19
CA HIS A 151 20.83 -2.51 1.58
C HIS A 151 20.78 -1.10 0.98
N ASP A 152 21.88 -0.35 1.07
CA ASP A 152 22.01 1.03 0.58
C ASP A 152 23.19 1.20 -0.39
N LEU A 153 23.52 0.15 -1.15
CA LEU A 153 24.64 0.18 -2.10
C LEU A 153 24.49 1.27 -3.17
N ASP A 154 23.27 1.58 -3.58
CA ASP A 154 22.97 2.66 -4.54
C ASP A 154 23.32 4.06 -4.00
N LEU A 155 23.48 4.19 -2.68
CA LEU A 155 23.87 5.42 -1.99
C LEU A 155 25.38 5.46 -1.68
N ALA A 156 26.17 4.60 -2.31
CA ALA A 156 27.63 4.59 -2.11
C ALA A 156 28.26 5.97 -2.39
N PRO A 157 29.02 6.54 -1.45
CA PRO A 157 29.66 7.83 -1.64
C PRO A 157 30.79 7.76 -2.66
N ASN A 158 31.04 8.88 -3.36
CA ASN A 158 32.23 8.99 -4.20
C ASN A 158 33.49 9.10 -3.31
N MET A 159 34.24 8.01 -3.25
CA MET A 159 35.40 7.86 -2.39
C MET A 159 36.64 8.58 -2.96
N PRO A 160 37.31 9.43 -2.17
CA PRO A 160 38.56 10.07 -2.57
C PRO A 160 39.78 9.12 -2.50
N ALA A 161 39.61 7.94 -1.88
CA ALA A 161 40.65 6.98 -1.54
C ALA A 161 40.13 5.53 -1.66
N PRO A 162 40.99 4.50 -1.59
CA PRO A 162 40.57 3.10 -1.69
C PRO A 162 39.55 2.69 -0.62
N LEU A 163 38.57 1.87 -1.02
CA LEU A 163 37.59 1.23 -0.15
C LEU A 163 37.87 -0.29 -0.13
N HIS A 164 38.08 -0.83 1.05
CA HIS A 164 38.30 -2.26 1.28
C HIS A 164 37.16 -2.86 2.08
N VAL A 165 36.86 -4.14 1.84
CA VAL A 165 35.85 -4.89 2.60
C VAL A 165 36.52 -6.09 3.24
N LEU A 166 36.28 -6.26 4.55
CA LEU A 166 36.63 -7.47 5.30
C LEU A 166 35.34 -8.25 5.52
N LEU A 167 35.19 -9.34 4.76
CA LEU A 167 34.00 -10.19 4.80
C LEU A 167 34.01 -11.10 6.03
N THR A 168 32.90 -11.10 6.77
CA THR A 168 32.60 -12.08 7.81
C THR A 168 31.69 -13.19 7.29
N GLY A 169 31.78 -14.37 7.89
CA GLY A 169 31.08 -15.59 7.47
C GLY A 169 32.05 -16.74 7.16
N LYS A 170 31.52 -17.79 6.54
CA LYS A 170 32.26 -18.96 6.03
C LYS A 170 31.82 -19.25 4.59
N ASP A 171 32.73 -19.81 3.79
CA ASP A 171 32.42 -20.18 2.39
C ASP A 171 31.31 -21.25 2.26
N ALA A 172 31.07 -22.02 3.34
CA ALA A 172 30.03 -23.03 3.41
C ALA A 172 28.68 -22.49 3.93
N ASP A 173 28.61 -21.20 4.28
CA ASP A 173 27.38 -20.57 4.75
C ASP A 173 26.34 -20.54 3.62
N TRP A 174 25.10 -20.88 3.97
CA TRP A 174 23.96 -20.80 3.07
C TRP A 174 22.69 -20.56 3.89
N ASP A 175 21.67 -20.00 3.25
CA ASP A 175 20.42 -19.61 3.90
C ASP A 175 19.24 -19.78 2.95
N ARG A 176 18.06 -20.05 3.51
CA ARG A 176 16.80 -20.12 2.77
C ARG A 176 15.89 -18.99 3.19
N ARG A 177 15.26 -18.36 2.19
CA ARG A 177 14.38 -17.21 2.40
C ARG A 177 13.04 -17.41 1.71
N LEU A 178 11.97 -17.28 2.48
CA LEU A 178 10.60 -17.16 1.96
C LEU A 178 10.29 -15.68 1.69
N ILE A 179 9.86 -15.38 0.47
CA ILE A 179 9.52 -14.03 0.00
C ILE A 179 8.09 -14.01 -0.50
N ILE A 180 7.29 -13.07 -0.01
CA ILE A 180 5.96 -12.77 -0.56
C ILE A 180 6.12 -11.65 -1.59
N LYS A 181 5.95 -11.99 -2.86
CA LYS A 181 6.03 -11.02 -3.97
C LYS A 181 4.72 -10.24 -4.14
N HIS A 182 3.60 -10.92 -3.98
CA HIS A 182 2.29 -10.32 -4.13
C HIS A 182 1.32 -10.86 -3.08
N ALA A 183 0.78 -9.93 -2.29
CA ALA A 183 -0.32 -10.18 -1.38
C ALA A 183 -1.24 -8.95 -1.36
N PRO A 184 -2.49 -9.06 -1.84
CA PRO A 184 -3.41 -7.94 -1.79
C PRO A 184 -3.89 -7.67 -0.36
N ALA A 185 -4.15 -6.39 -0.05
CA ALA A 185 -4.63 -5.99 1.27
C ALA A 185 -6.12 -6.35 1.51
N PHE A 186 -6.88 -6.61 0.45
CA PHE A 186 -8.31 -6.92 0.51
C PHE A 186 -8.66 -8.08 -0.43
N ALA A 187 -9.60 -8.92 -0.03
CA ALA A 187 -10.20 -9.94 -0.89
C ALA A 187 -11.71 -10.07 -0.66
N ILE A 188 -12.44 -10.51 -1.68
CA ILE A 188 -13.88 -10.75 -1.60
C ILE A 188 -14.12 -12.11 -0.95
N LEU A 189 -15.02 -12.16 0.03
CA LEU A 189 -15.35 -13.42 0.71
C LEU A 189 -15.93 -14.44 -0.26
N GLY A 190 -15.38 -15.65 -0.26
CA GLY A 190 -15.83 -16.76 -1.12
C GLY A 190 -15.20 -16.77 -2.52
N GLU A 191 -14.40 -15.76 -2.87
CA GLU A 191 -13.60 -15.77 -4.10
C GLU A 191 -12.16 -16.21 -3.79
N GLU A 192 -11.52 -16.86 -4.76
CA GLU A 192 -10.10 -17.20 -4.69
C GLU A 192 -9.25 -15.97 -4.98
N VAL A 193 -8.31 -15.66 -4.08
CA VAL A 193 -7.30 -14.63 -4.26
C VAL A 193 -5.95 -15.26 -4.51
N MET A 194 -5.25 -14.79 -5.55
CA MET A 194 -3.94 -15.31 -5.93
C MET A 194 -2.84 -14.59 -5.15
N LEU A 195 -2.08 -15.35 -4.37
CA LEU A 195 -0.85 -14.90 -3.72
C LEU A 195 0.35 -15.35 -4.54
N THR A 196 1.39 -14.52 -4.61
CA THR A 196 2.66 -14.91 -5.25
C THR A 196 3.73 -14.99 -4.18
N LEU A 197 4.28 -16.19 -4.01
CA LEU A 197 5.36 -16.48 -3.08
C LEU A 197 6.55 -17.10 -3.80
N ARG A 198 7.75 -16.91 -3.25
CA ARG A 198 8.99 -17.44 -3.80
C ARG A 198 9.88 -17.90 -2.66
N ILE A 199 10.45 -19.09 -2.77
CA ILE A 199 11.51 -19.55 -1.88
C ILE A 199 12.83 -19.42 -2.61
N GLU A 200 13.77 -18.70 -2.02
CA GLU A 200 15.12 -18.51 -2.56
C GLU A 200 16.16 -19.12 -1.63
N ASP A 201 17.06 -19.92 -2.20
CA ASP A 201 18.24 -20.42 -1.51
C ASP A 201 19.45 -19.59 -1.93
N GLN A 202 20.24 -19.16 -0.94
CA GLN A 202 21.41 -18.30 -1.14
C GLN A 202 22.66 -18.94 -0.52
N GLY A 203 23.83 -18.71 -1.13
CA GLY A 203 25.10 -19.24 -0.65
C GLY A 203 25.42 -20.67 -1.11
N ALA A 204 26.16 -21.41 -0.31
CA ALA A 204 26.67 -22.74 -0.64
C ALA A 204 25.67 -23.87 -0.34
N VAL A 205 24.52 -23.84 -1.04
CA VAL A 205 23.41 -24.79 -0.84
C VAL A 205 23.86 -26.25 -1.08
N PRO A 206 23.66 -27.18 -0.13
CA PRO A 206 24.01 -28.58 -0.33
C PRO A 206 23.17 -29.25 -1.43
N ALA A 207 23.78 -30.12 -2.25
CA ALA A 207 23.09 -30.77 -3.38
C ALA A 207 21.87 -31.65 -3.02
N GLY A 208 21.76 -32.08 -1.75
CA GLY A 208 20.58 -32.83 -1.27
C GLY A 208 19.43 -31.93 -0.81
N GLN A 209 19.62 -30.62 -0.80
CA GLN A 209 18.66 -29.61 -0.32
C GLN A 209 18.08 -28.75 -1.43
N THR A 210 18.61 -28.88 -2.65
CA THR A 210 18.14 -28.20 -3.84
C THR A 210 16.96 -28.92 -4.47
N GLY A 211 15.94 -28.19 -4.92
CA GLY A 211 14.86 -28.74 -5.74
C GLY A 211 13.50 -28.41 -5.17
N GLU A 212 13.02 -29.20 -4.22
CA GLU A 212 11.68 -29.08 -3.65
C GLU A 212 11.73 -28.93 -2.13
N VAL A 213 10.81 -28.13 -1.60
CA VAL A 213 10.67 -27.88 -0.17
C VAL A 213 9.21 -27.88 0.27
N ASP A 214 8.97 -28.35 1.49
CA ASP A 214 7.64 -28.31 2.09
C ASP A 214 7.36 -26.94 2.72
N VAL A 215 6.34 -26.27 2.19
CA VAL A 215 5.79 -25.01 2.71
C VAL A 215 4.50 -25.32 3.44
N THR A 216 4.40 -24.83 4.66
CA THR A 216 3.23 -24.95 5.50
C THR A 216 2.51 -23.61 5.58
N ILE A 217 1.19 -23.63 5.41
CA ILE A 217 0.34 -22.44 5.31
C ILE A 217 -0.81 -22.59 6.31
N ALA A 218 -0.94 -21.64 7.21
CA ALA A 218 -2.04 -21.57 8.18
C ALA A 218 -2.81 -20.26 8.01
N ILE A 219 -4.13 -20.34 8.11
CA ILE A 219 -5.04 -19.17 8.10
C ILE A 219 -5.66 -19.08 9.49
N ASP A 220 -5.35 -17.99 10.21
CA ASP A 220 -5.75 -17.78 11.59
C ASP A 220 -5.41 -18.99 12.48
N ASP A 221 -6.40 -19.61 13.14
CA ASP A 221 -6.24 -20.78 14.01
C ASP A 221 -6.60 -22.11 13.32
N GLU A 222 -6.76 -22.13 11.99
CA GLU A 222 -7.08 -23.34 11.25
C GLU A 222 -5.88 -24.31 11.14
N ALA A 223 -6.17 -25.58 10.84
CA ALA A 223 -5.14 -26.59 10.68
C ALA A 223 -4.24 -26.24 9.48
N PRO A 224 -2.91 -26.28 9.63
CA PRO A 224 -2.01 -25.92 8.55
C PRO A 224 -2.07 -26.90 7.38
N HIS A 225 -1.97 -26.38 6.17
CA HIS A 225 -1.83 -27.14 4.93
C HIS A 225 -0.38 -27.13 4.46
N THR A 226 0.15 -28.31 4.10
CA THR A 226 1.52 -28.46 3.60
C THR A 226 1.52 -28.70 2.09
N TYR A 227 2.38 -27.98 1.38
CA TYR A 227 2.57 -28.06 -0.06
C TYR A 227 4.06 -28.24 -0.37
N THR A 228 4.38 -29.19 -1.24
CA THR A 228 5.75 -29.37 -1.75
C THR A 228 5.93 -28.50 -3.00
N VAL A 229 6.89 -27.59 -2.99
CA VAL A 229 7.05 -26.56 -4.02
C VAL A 229 8.52 -26.42 -4.45
N PRO A 230 8.79 -26.06 -5.71
CA PRO A 230 10.15 -25.88 -6.18
C PRO A 230 10.81 -24.60 -5.62
N THR A 231 12.10 -24.67 -5.30
CA THR A 231 12.91 -23.50 -4.92
C THR A 231 13.33 -22.70 -6.16
N GLY A 232 13.34 -21.38 -6.06
CA GLY A 232 13.82 -20.48 -7.10
C GLY A 232 12.76 -20.03 -8.12
N GLU A 233 11.53 -20.56 -8.04
CA GLU A 233 10.41 -20.23 -8.94
C GLU A 233 9.31 -19.45 -8.22
N ASP A 234 8.57 -18.64 -8.97
CA ASP A 234 7.40 -17.92 -8.45
C ASP A 234 6.21 -18.88 -8.40
N LEU A 235 5.68 -19.09 -7.18
CA LEU A 235 4.51 -19.91 -6.95
C LEU A 235 3.27 -19.02 -6.82
N GLU A 236 2.26 -19.34 -7.61
CA GLU A 236 0.93 -18.79 -7.48
C GLU A 236 0.07 -19.69 -6.60
N LEU A 237 -0.39 -19.16 -5.47
CA LEU A 237 -1.19 -19.88 -4.49
C LEU A 237 -2.60 -19.26 -4.41
N PRO A 238 -3.64 -19.97 -4.87
CA PRO A 238 -5.01 -19.55 -4.63
C PRO A 238 -5.39 -19.77 -3.16
N VAL A 239 -5.91 -18.73 -2.51
CA VAL A 239 -6.43 -18.79 -1.13
C VAL A 239 -7.84 -18.23 -1.07
N THR A 240 -8.71 -18.83 -0.27
CA THR A 240 -10.05 -18.30 0.02
C THR A 240 -10.11 -17.88 1.49
N LEU A 241 -10.64 -16.69 1.78
CA LEU A 241 -10.73 -16.20 3.15
C LEU A 241 -11.94 -16.82 3.89
N PRO A 242 -11.75 -17.36 5.11
CA PRO A 242 -12.82 -18.00 5.88
C PRO A 242 -13.87 -17.01 6.39
N HIS A 243 -13.48 -15.77 6.72
CA HIS A 243 -14.39 -14.77 7.27
C HIS A 243 -14.07 -13.32 6.90
N GLY A 244 -15.06 -12.45 7.09
CA GLY A 244 -14.90 -11.01 6.93
C GLY A 244 -14.06 -10.38 8.03
N GLY A 245 -13.39 -9.28 7.72
CA GLY A 245 -12.43 -8.63 8.62
C GLY A 245 -11.00 -9.10 8.37
N MET A 246 -10.10 -8.84 9.32
CA MET A 246 -8.69 -9.18 9.18
C MET A 246 -8.49 -10.69 9.30
N ASN A 247 -7.85 -11.30 8.29
CA ASN A 247 -7.40 -12.68 8.28
C ASN A 247 -5.87 -12.67 8.29
N VAL A 248 -5.25 -13.50 9.11
CA VAL A 248 -3.79 -13.59 9.24
C VAL A 248 -3.33 -14.89 8.60
N LEU A 249 -2.54 -14.79 7.53
CA LEU A 249 -1.95 -15.93 6.84
C LEU A 249 -0.50 -16.08 7.27
N GLN A 250 -0.16 -17.22 7.84
CA GLN A 250 1.21 -17.57 8.22
C GLN A 250 1.78 -18.59 7.23
N PHE A 251 2.95 -18.29 6.69
CA PHE A 251 3.73 -19.17 5.82
C PHE A 251 4.99 -19.58 6.57
N SER A 252 5.33 -20.87 6.52
CA SER A 252 6.57 -21.39 7.12
C SER A 252 7.17 -22.50 6.29
N VAL A 253 8.48 -22.49 6.12
CA VAL A 253 9.26 -23.52 5.45
C VAL A 253 10.00 -24.35 6.50
N ALA A 254 10.16 -25.66 6.27
CA ALA A 254 10.95 -26.49 7.17
C ALA A 254 12.44 -26.04 7.17
N THR A 255 12.96 -25.74 8.36
CA THR A 255 14.38 -25.45 8.56
C THR A 255 15.22 -26.66 8.21
N ALA A 256 16.35 -26.43 7.56
CA ALA A 256 17.21 -27.51 7.15
C ALA A 256 18.60 -27.47 7.78
N ASP A 257 19.23 -28.65 7.85
CA ASP A 257 20.51 -28.79 8.54
C ASP A 257 21.61 -27.95 7.85
N GLY A 258 22.28 -27.12 8.65
CA GLY A 258 23.37 -26.25 8.19
C GLY A 258 22.93 -24.90 7.63
N GLU A 259 21.63 -24.59 7.66
CA GLU A 259 21.11 -23.26 7.34
C GLU A 259 21.57 -22.21 8.37
N LEU A 260 21.88 -20.99 7.91
CA LEU A 260 22.36 -19.90 8.77
C LEU A 260 21.31 -19.45 9.80
N THR A 261 20.05 -19.33 9.41
CA THR A 261 18.98 -18.87 10.28
C THR A 261 17.61 -19.41 9.87
N ASP A 262 16.80 -19.84 10.82
CA ASP A 262 15.40 -20.24 10.58
C ASP A 262 14.45 -19.05 10.42
N ARG A 263 14.86 -17.84 10.84
CA ARG A 263 14.04 -16.63 10.78
C ARG A 263 13.56 -16.27 9.38
N ASN A 264 14.34 -16.61 8.36
CA ASN A 264 14.01 -16.31 6.97
C ASN A 264 13.05 -17.34 6.36
N ASN A 265 12.73 -18.41 7.10
CA ASN A 265 11.80 -19.45 6.67
C ASN A 265 10.33 -19.14 6.98
N ALA A 266 10.01 -18.03 7.64
CA ALA A 266 8.63 -17.68 7.99
C ALA A 266 8.24 -16.28 7.54
N ALA A 267 6.99 -16.13 7.11
CA ALA A 267 6.40 -14.82 6.85
C ALA A 267 4.91 -14.78 7.20
N VAL A 268 4.41 -13.59 7.51
CA VAL A 268 3.02 -13.36 7.90
C VAL A 268 2.42 -12.28 7.01
N VAL A 269 1.25 -12.55 6.46
CA VAL A 269 0.46 -11.63 5.63
C VAL A 269 -0.88 -11.38 6.31
N GLN A 270 -1.35 -10.15 6.25
CA GLN A 270 -2.67 -9.78 6.76
C GLN A 270 -3.55 -9.32 5.58
N ILE A 271 -4.70 -9.98 5.41
CA ILE A 271 -5.65 -9.69 4.32
C ILE A 271 -7.03 -9.42 4.91
N ASN A 272 -7.64 -8.31 4.53
CA ASN A 272 -8.97 -7.95 5.02
C ASN A 272 -10.06 -8.46 4.08
N GLY A 273 -10.88 -9.40 4.56
CA GLY A 273 -12.02 -9.96 3.83
C GLY A 273 -13.22 -9.03 3.82
N VAL A 274 -13.72 -8.68 2.63
CA VAL A 274 -14.87 -7.79 2.43
C VAL A 274 -16.00 -8.56 1.74
N ARG A 275 -17.24 -8.31 2.14
CA ARG A 275 -18.43 -8.88 1.48
C ARG A 275 -18.72 -8.14 0.18
N ASP A 276 -19.19 -8.87 -0.82
CA ASP A 276 -19.72 -8.28 -2.05
C ASP A 276 -21.01 -7.47 -1.77
N ARG A 277 -21.30 -6.44 -2.58
CA ARG A 277 -22.44 -5.52 -2.37
C ARG A 277 -23.65 -5.95 -3.20
N LEU A 278 -24.80 -6.11 -2.54
CA LEU A 278 -26.10 -6.35 -3.20
C LEU A 278 -26.56 -5.10 -3.97
N ARG A 279 -26.76 -5.23 -5.28
CA ARG A 279 -27.25 -4.16 -6.15
C ARG A 279 -28.78 -4.23 -6.26
N VAL A 280 -29.47 -3.22 -5.74
CA VAL A 280 -30.93 -3.18 -5.63
C VAL A 280 -31.52 -2.06 -6.47
N LEU A 281 -32.47 -2.39 -7.34
CA LEU A 281 -33.28 -1.43 -8.10
C LEU A 281 -34.66 -1.28 -7.44
N LEU A 282 -34.94 -0.13 -6.84
CA LEU A 282 -36.25 0.19 -6.24
C LEU A 282 -37.04 1.14 -7.15
N VAL A 283 -38.18 0.66 -7.68
CA VAL A 283 -39.08 1.40 -8.57
C VAL A 283 -40.38 1.69 -7.83
N SER A 284 -40.59 2.94 -7.45
CA SER A 284 -41.78 3.39 -6.74
C SER A 284 -42.75 4.15 -7.65
N GLY A 285 -44.03 3.77 -7.62
CA GLY A 285 -45.08 4.36 -8.47
C GLY A 285 -45.60 5.72 -8.02
N GLU A 286 -45.52 6.03 -6.73
CA GLU A 286 -45.93 7.31 -6.15
C GLU A 286 -45.23 7.54 -4.80
N PRO A 287 -44.91 8.79 -4.41
CA PRO A 287 -44.29 9.05 -3.12
C PRO A 287 -45.22 8.70 -1.94
N HIS A 288 -44.74 7.89 -0.99
CA HIS A 288 -45.44 7.63 0.28
C HIS A 288 -44.47 7.45 1.45
N ALA A 289 -45.00 7.44 2.67
CA ALA A 289 -44.19 7.29 3.88
C ALA A 289 -43.43 5.95 3.96
N GLY A 290 -43.94 4.90 3.29
CA GLY A 290 -43.31 3.58 3.21
C GLY A 290 -42.07 3.58 2.31
N GLU A 291 -42.08 4.33 1.20
CA GLU A 291 -40.91 4.51 0.33
C GLU A 291 -39.70 5.04 1.12
N ARG A 292 -39.92 6.03 2.02
CA ARG A 292 -38.87 6.53 2.91
C ARG A 292 -38.30 5.44 3.82
N VAL A 293 -39.13 4.50 4.27
CA VAL A 293 -38.69 3.36 5.09
C VAL A 293 -37.83 2.42 4.25
N TRP A 294 -38.26 2.06 3.04
CA TRP A 294 -37.47 1.25 2.10
C TRP A 294 -36.10 1.85 1.86
N ARG A 295 -36.03 3.15 1.50
CA ARG A 295 -34.76 3.82 1.25
C ARG A 295 -33.88 3.88 2.49
N ASN A 296 -34.44 4.19 3.65
CA ASN A 296 -33.65 4.29 4.87
C ASN A 296 -33.08 2.94 5.27
N LEU A 297 -33.87 1.86 5.14
CA LEU A 297 -33.42 0.49 5.41
C LEU A 297 -32.28 0.11 4.46
N LEU A 298 -32.50 0.23 3.15
CA LEU A 298 -31.55 -0.20 2.13
C LEU A 298 -30.29 0.69 2.11
N LYS A 299 -30.40 2.00 2.31
CA LYS A 299 -29.22 2.89 2.39
C LYS A 299 -28.45 2.80 3.70
N SER A 300 -29.07 2.29 4.77
CA SER A 300 -28.38 2.14 6.06
C SER A 300 -27.39 0.98 6.06
N ASP A 301 -27.54 0.05 5.13
CA ASP A 301 -26.65 -1.11 5.00
C ASP A 301 -25.52 -0.81 4.00
N PRO A 302 -24.24 -0.78 4.43
CA PRO A 302 -23.12 -0.54 3.54
C PRO A 302 -22.87 -1.66 2.51
N SER A 303 -23.48 -2.84 2.69
CA SER A 303 -23.44 -3.91 1.69
C SER A 303 -24.54 -3.79 0.62
N VAL A 304 -25.30 -2.70 0.58
CA VAL A 304 -26.35 -2.50 -0.43
C VAL A 304 -26.05 -1.26 -1.29
N ASP A 305 -25.99 -1.45 -2.60
CA ASP A 305 -25.97 -0.37 -3.57
C ASP A 305 -27.40 -0.15 -4.13
N LEU A 306 -28.04 0.94 -3.68
CA LEU A 306 -29.43 1.24 -3.99
C LEU A 306 -29.56 2.25 -5.14
N VAL A 307 -30.11 1.79 -6.27
CA VAL A 307 -30.65 2.63 -7.32
C VAL A 307 -32.16 2.79 -7.07
N HIS A 308 -32.58 3.99 -6.68
CA HIS A 308 -33.97 4.28 -6.34
C HIS A 308 -34.59 5.31 -7.27
N PHE A 309 -35.79 5.02 -7.77
CA PHE A 309 -36.58 5.90 -8.61
C PHE A 309 -38.04 5.99 -8.15
N THR A 310 -38.54 7.21 -7.98
CA THR A 310 -39.97 7.48 -7.73
C THR A 310 -40.57 8.20 -8.92
N ILE A 311 -41.70 7.72 -9.43
CA ILE A 311 -42.47 8.43 -10.45
C ILE A 311 -43.14 9.66 -9.82
N LEU A 312 -42.57 10.84 -10.03
CA LEU A 312 -43.04 12.10 -9.43
C LEU A 312 -44.23 12.73 -10.16
N ARG A 313 -44.48 12.38 -11.44
CA ARG A 313 -45.52 13.00 -12.26
C ARG A 313 -46.18 11.99 -13.22
N PRO A 314 -47.51 11.81 -13.17
CA PRO A 314 -48.27 11.06 -14.17
C PRO A 314 -48.27 11.77 -15.54
N PRO A 315 -48.24 11.05 -16.67
CA PRO A 315 -48.24 11.65 -18.02
C PRO A 315 -49.47 12.51 -18.32
N GLU A 316 -50.58 12.27 -17.62
CA GLU A 316 -51.85 12.99 -17.81
C GLU A 316 -51.80 14.44 -17.29
N LYS A 317 -50.84 14.79 -16.43
CA LYS A 317 -50.54 16.18 -16.06
C LYS A 317 -49.51 16.76 -17.04
N GLN A 318 -49.96 17.00 -18.27
CA GLN A 318 -49.14 17.64 -19.30
C GLN A 318 -48.94 19.12 -18.96
N ASP A 319 -47.71 19.49 -18.61
CA ASP A 319 -47.20 20.81 -18.97
C ASP A 319 -46.85 20.70 -20.46
N GLY A 320 -47.30 21.62 -21.31
CA GLY A 320 -47.00 21.62 -22.75
C GLY A 320 -45.53 21.92 -23.09
N ILE A 321 -44.61 21.58 -22.19
CA ILE A 321 -43.17 21.83 -22.24
C ILE A 321 -42.50 20.49 -22.62
N PRO A 322 -41.61 20.48 -23.63
CA PRO A 322 -40.81 19.31 -24.00
C PRO A 322 -40.10 18.65 -22.80
N VAL A 323 -39.96 17.32 -22.82
CA VAL A 323 -39.44 16.55 -21.67
C VAL A 323 -37.98 16.91 -21.34
N ASP A 324 -37.23 17.36 -22.35
CA ASP A 324 -35.86 17.89 -22.27
C ASP A 324 -35.77 19.30 -21.65
N GLU A 325 -36.90 20.02 -21.57
CA GLU A 325 -37.00 21.36 -20.95
C GLU A 325 -37.54 21.31 -19.51
N LEU A 326 -38.01 20.15 -19.04
CA LEU A 326 -38.30 19.93 -17.62
C LEU A 326 -36.97 19.71 -16.89
N SER A 327 -36.70 20.43 -15.79
CA SER A 327 -35.48 20.28 -14.94
C SER A 327 -35.47 18.96 -14.14
N LEU A 328 -35.92 17.87 -14.75
CA LEU A 328 -35.96 16.52 -14.22
C LEU A 328 -35.07 15.65 -15.11
N ILE A 329 -34.09 14.98 -14.52
CA ILE A 329 -33.28 13.99 -15.23
C ILE A 329 -34.24 12.90 -15.72
N ALA A 330 -34.32 12.69 -17.04
CA ALA A 330 -35.18 11.67 -17.63
C ALA A 330 -34.82 10.29 -17.05
N PHE A 331 -35.84 9.47 -16.77
CA PHE A 331 -35.64 8.13 -16.24
C PHE A 331 -34.88 7.28 -17.27
N PRO A 332 -33.67 6.75 -16.96
CA PRO A 332 -32.87 5.99 -17.91
C PRO A 332 -33.40 4.55 -18.02
N THR A 333 -34.66 4.40 -18.43
CA THR A 333 -35.38 3.13 -18.51
C THR A 333 -34.65 2.10 -19.37
N ARG A 334 -34.04 2.54 -20.47
CA ARG A 334 -33.30 1.66 -21.37
C ARG A 334 -32.03 1.13 -20.71
N GLU A 335 -31.26 2.02 -20.08
CA GLU A 335 -30.03 1.62 -19.39
C GLU A 335 -30.35 0.62 -18.28
N LEU A 336 -31.37 0.90 -17.46
CA LEU A 336 -31.71 0.06 -16.30
C LEU A 336 -32.38 -1.27 -16.67
N PHE A 337 -33.31 -1.29 -17.63
CA PHE A 337 -34.14 -2.46 -17.93
C PHE A 337 -33.76 -3.21 -19.22
N VAL A 338 -32.72 -2.76 -19.92
CA VAL A 338 -32.21 -3.44 -21.12
C VAL A 338 -30.72 -3.70 -20.99
N GLU A 339 -29.93 -2.66 -20.71
CA GLU A 339 -28.46 -2.77 -20.74
C GLU A 339 -27.92 -3.36 -19.44
N LYS A 340 -28.40 -2.87 -18.29
CA LYS A 340 -27.90 -3.20 -16.95
C LYS A 340 -28.82 -4.07 -16.11
N ILE A 341 -29.89 -4.62 -16.67
CA ILE A 341 -30.88 -5.39 -15.88
C ILE A 341 -30.25 -6.58 -15.15
N LYS A 342 -29.22 -7.20 -15.75
CA LYS A 342 -28.47 -8.33 -15.17
C LYS A 342 -27.47 -7.94 -14.09
N GLU A 343 -27.22 -6.64 -13.92
CA GLU A 343 -26.32 -6.13 -12.89
C GLU A 343 -27.03 -5.98 -11.53
N PHE A 344 -28.35 -6.11 -11.48
CA PHE A 344 -29.13 -6.04 -10.25
C PHE A 344 -29.40 -7.43 -9.68
N ASP A 345 -29.15 -7.60 -8.39
CA ASP A 345 -29.46 -8.82 -7.65
C ASP A 345 -30.95 -8.88 -7.26
N LEU A 346 -31.57 -7.70 -7.09
CA LEU A 346 -32.97 -7.57 -6.68
C LEU A 346 -33.62 -6.34 -7.34
N ILE A 347 -34.79 -6.56 -7.93
CA ILE A 347 -35.68 -5.50 -8.40
C ILE A 347 -36.93 -5.44 -7.53
N ILE A 348 -37.23 -4.28 -6.95
CA ILE A 348 -38.38 -4.04 -6.08
C ILE A 348 -39.36 -3.10 -6.80
N PHE A 349 -40.60 -3.55 -6.98
CA PHE A 349 -41.72 -2.70 -7.37
C PHE A 349 -42.53 -2.31 -6.15
N ASP A 350 -42.51 -1.02 -5.82
CA ASP A 350 -43.25 -0.45 -4.69
C ASP A 350 -44.44 0.35 -5.20
N ARG A 351 -45.65 -0.20 -5.03
CA ARG A 351 -46.92 0.42 -5.46
C ARG A 351 -46.92 0.92 -6.91
N TYR A 352 -46.27 0.16 -7.78
CA TYR A 352 -46.04 0.57 -9.16
C TYR A 352 -47.31 0.46 -10.01
N ARG A 353 -47.53 1.45 -10.88
CA ARG A 353 -48.62 1.49 -11.86
C ARG A 353 -48.07 1.67 -13.27
N ILE A 354 -48.70 1.02 -14.24
CA ILE A 354 -48.36 1.14 -15.66
C ILE A 354 -48.91 2.47 -16.19
N ARG A 355 -48.17 3.55 -15.93
CA ARG A 355 -48.47 4.90 -16.43
C ARG A 355 -47.67 5.24 -17.70
N GLY A 356 -47.36 4.25 -18.54
CA GLY A 356 -46.60 4.45 -19.78
C GLY A 356 -45.12 4.84 -19.61
N ILE A 357 -44.58 4.78 -18.38
CA ILE A 357 -43.17 5.11 -18.07
C ILE A 357 -42.27 3.90 -18.31
N LEU A 358 -42.70 2.70 -17.91
CA LEU A 358 -42.10 1.45 -18.34
C LEU A 358 -42.95 0.85 -19.47
N PRO A 359 -42.44 0.81 -20.71
CA PRO A 359 -43.02 0.04 -21.80
C PRO A 359 -43.23 -1.43 -21.44
N MET A 360 -44.23 -2.07 -22.07
CA MET A 360 -44.49 -3.50 -21.85
C MET A 360 -43.29 -4.40 -22.17
N SER A 361 -42.50 -4.06 -23.19
CA SER A 361 -41.27 -4.78 -23.54
C SER A 361 -40.21 -4.77 -22.43
N TYR A 362 -40.19 -3.76 -21.55
CA TYR A 362 -39.29 -3.75 -20.41
C TYR A 362 -39.80 -4.64 -19.29
N LEU A 363 -41.12 -4.77 -19.13
CA LEU A 363 -41.70 -5.73 -18.20
C LEU A 363 -41.52 -7.18 -18.70
N GLU A 364 -41.46 -7.40 -20.01
CA GLU A 364 -41.01 -8.68 -20.61
C GLU A 364 -39.56 -8.98 -20.23
N ASN A 365 -38.65 -7.99 -20.34
CA ASN A 365 -37.26 -8.17 -19.90
C ASN A 365 -37.16 -8.52 -18.41
N VAL A 366 -37.99 -7.91 -17.55
CA VAL A 366 -38.02 -8.26 -16.12
C VAL A 366 -38.53 -9.68 -15.90
N ARG A 367 -39.56 -10.11 -16.63
CA ARG A 367 -40.05 -11.49 -16.61
C ARG A 367 -38.93 -12.47 -17.00
N ASP A 368 -38.20 -12.16 -18.07
CA ASP A 368 -37.11 -13.01 -18.57
C ASP A 368 -35.87 -12.96 -17.66
N TYR A 369 -35.60 -11.82 -17.02
CA TYR A 369 -34.61 -11.68 -15.96
C TYR A 369 -34.90 -12.61 -14.78
N VAL A 370 -36.16 -12.69 -14.32
CA VAL A 370 -36.57 -13.65 -13.29
C VAL A 370 -36.33 -15.08 -13.77
N ARG A 371 -36.84 -15.45 -14.95
CA ARG A 371 -36.61 -16.80 -15.51
C ARG A 371 -35.13 -17.20 -15.56
N GLY A 372 -34.28 -16.24 -15.90
CA GLY A 372 -32.82 -16.40 -15.97
C GLY A 372 -32.05 -16.35 -14.64
N GLY A 373 -32.71 -16.34 -13.48
CA GLY A 373 -32.05 -16.37 -12.16
C GLY A 373 -32.21 -15.11 -11.30
N GLY A 374 -32.84 -14.06 -11.85
CA GLY A 374 -33.06 -12.79 -11.17
C GLY A 374 -34.10 -12.85 -10.05
N THR A 375 -34.07 -11.84 -9.18
CA THR A 375 -35.03 -11.73 -8.05
C THR A 375 -35.93 -10.51 -8.19
N VAL A 376 -37.25 -10.70 -8.03
CA VAL A 376 -38.23 -9.62 -8.02
C VAL A 376 -39.08 -9.63 -6.75
N LEU A 377 -39.24 -8.47 -6.12
CA LEU A 377 -40.18 -8.24 -5.01
C LEU A 377 -41.25 -7.24 -5.46
N VAL A 378 -42.52 -7.58 -5.27
CA VAL A 378 -43.66 -6.68 -5.51
C VAL A 378 -44.33 -6.35 -4.18
N ALA A 379 -44.24 -5.10 -3.75
CA ALA A 379 -45.04 -4.55 -2.66
C ALA A 379 -46.36 -4.01 -3.25
N ALA A 380 -47.39 -4.84 -3.18
CA ALA A 380 -48.68 -4.66 -3.82
C ALA A 380 -49.61 -3.82 -2.94
N GLY A 381 -50.06 -2.68 -3.46
CA GLY A 381 -51.11 -1.86 -2.88
C GLY A 381 -52.42 -1.94 -3.68
N PRO A 382 -53.42 -1.08 -3.35
CA PRO A 382 -54.74 -1.05 -3.99
C PRO A 382 -54.74 -1.01 -5.53
N GLU A 383 -53.70 -0.41 -6.10
CA GLU A 383 -53.48 -0.32 -7.54
C GLU A 383 -53.30 -1.68 -8.22
N SER A 384 -52.94 -2.72 -7.48
CA SER A 384 -52.82 -4.09 -8.00
C SER A 384 -54.15 -4.59 -8.59
N GLY A 385 -55.29 -4.10 -8.09
CA GLY A 385 -56.61 -4.42 -8.61
C GLY A 385 -57.06 -3.61 -9.83
N ALA A 386 -56.30 -2.61 -10.25
CA ALA A 386 -56.68 -1.66 -11.29
C ALA A 386 -56.32 -2.14 -12.71
N VAL A 387 -56.78 -1.39 -13.72
CA VAL A 387 -56.54 -1.70 -15.15
C VAL A 387 -55.08 -1.45 -15.54
N ASP A 388 -54.40 -0.55 -14.84
CA ASP A 388 -53.00 -0.18 -14.99
C ASP A 388 -52.07 -0.97 -14.04
N SER A 389 -52.47 -2.17 -13.61
CA SER A 389 -51.71 -3.00 -12.66
C SER A 389 -50.66 -3.89 -13.33
N LEU A 390 -49.62 -4.25 -12.56
CA LEU A 390 -48.63 -5.26 -12.97
C LEU A 390 -49.23 -6.63 -13.29
N TRP A 391 -50.40 -6.95 -12.72
CA TRP A 391 -51.16 -8.18 -13.00
C TRP A 391 -51.80 -8.22 -14.38
N ARG A 392 -51.77 -7.10 -15.11
CA ARG A 392 -52.20 -7.00 -16.52
C ARG A 392 -51.02 -6.75 -17.48
N ALA A 393 -49.80 -6.98 -17.01
CA ALA A 393 -48.57 -6.90 -17.79
C ALA A 393 -47.90 -8.27 -17.96
N PRO A 394 -46.90 -8.39 -18.87
CA PRO A 394 -46.12 -9.62 -19.05
C PRO A 394 -45.49 -10.18 -17.77
N LEU A 395 -45.18 -9.31 -16.79
CA LEU A 395 -44.67 -9.73 -15.49
C LEU A 395 -45.64 -10.66 -14.72
N ALA A 396 -46.95 -10.57 -14.98
CA ALA A 396 -47.97 -11.40 -14.32
C ALA A 396 -47.76 -12.91 -14.52
N GLU A 397 -47.05 -13.33 -15.57
CA GLU A 397 -46.73 -14.73 -15.84
C GLU A 397 -45.85 -15.37 -14.76
N VAL A 398 -45.03 -14.57 -14.05
CA VAL A 398 -44.09 -15.05 -13.02
C VAL A 398 -44.53 -14.67 -11.61
N LEU A 399 -45.65 -13.97 -11.44
CA LEU A 399 -46.18 -13.63 -10.12
C LEU A 399 -46.90 -14.84 -9.49
N PRO A 400 -46.61 -15.19 -8.22
CA PRO A 400 -47.16 -16.38 -7.58
C PRO A 400 -48.60 -16.24 -7.09
N VAL A 401 -49.25 -15.11 -7.37
CA VAL A 401 -50.59 -14.80 -6.85
C VAL A 401 -51.45 -14.14 -7.92
N ASP A 402 -52.76 -14.36 -7.84
CA ASP A 402 -53.80 -13.57 -8.49
C ASP A 402 -54.35 -12.51 -7.53
N VAL A 403 -54.84 -11.41 -8.09
CA VAL A 403 -55.48 -10.32 -7.35
C VAL A 403 -56.97 -10.26 -7.66
N THR A 404 -57.79 -10.15 -6.63
CA THR A 404 -59.26 -10.10 -6.75
C THR A 404 -59.82 -8.68 -6.91
N SER A 405 -58.93 -7.68 -6.96
CA SER A 405 -59.24 -6.25 -6.89
C SER A 405 -59.96 -5.80 -5.61
N ARG A 406 -60.17 -6.70 -4.63
CA ARG A 406 -60.76 -6.36 -3.35
C ARG A 406 -59.69 -5.83 -2.39
N VAL A 407 -59.92 -4.64 -1.88
CA VAL A 407 -59.12 -4.04 -0.81
C VAL A 407 -59.82 -4.27 0.53
N ILE A 408 -59.10 -4.82 1.50
CA ILE A 408 -59.57 -5.05 2.85
C ILE A 408 -59.09 -3.87 3.70
N ASP A 409 -60.00 -2.95 4.00
CA ASP A 409 -59.76 -1.86 4.93
C ASP A 409 -60.21 -2.27 6.34
N GLY A 410 -59.28 -2.24 7.29
CA GLY A 410 -59.55 -2.65 8.66
C GLY A 410 -58.24 -3.05 9.32
N GLY A 411 -58.01 -2.58 10.54
CA GLY A 411 -56.68 -2.77 11.10
C GLY A 411 -56.46 -4.16 11.68
N PHE A 412 -55.36 -4.79 11.27
CA PHE A 412 -54.96 -6.15 11.59
C PHE A 412 -53.50 -6.18 12.07
N LYS A 413 -53.07 -7.32 12.61
CA LYS A 413 -51.65 -7.60 12.86
C LYS A 413 -51.23 -8.75 11.96
N PRO A 414 -50.15 -8.59 11.18
CA PRO A 414 -49.61 -9.72 10.43
C PRO A 414 -49.17 -10.84 11.38
N ALA A 415 -49.17 -12.07 10.88
CA ALA A 415 -48.67 -13.24 11.61
C ALA A 415 -47.88 -14.17 10.68
N LEU A 416 -46.84 -14.81 11.21
CA LEU A 416 -46.14 -15.88 10.49
C LEU A 416 -47.04 -17.11 10.37
N THR A 417 -47.00 -17.77 9.21
CA THR A 417 -47.58 -19.12 9.07
C THR A 417 -46.65 -20.16 9.70
N ASP A 418 -47.11 -21.40 9.89
CA ASP A 418 -46.27 -22.50 10.38
C ASP A 418 -45.08 -22.80 9.45
N LEU A 419 -45.22 -22.48 8.16
CA LEU A 419 -44.12 -22.49 7.21
C LEU A 419 -43.21 -21.28 7.41
N GLY A 420 -43.77 -20.08 7.53
CA GLY A 420 -43.02 -18.84 7.75
C GLY A 420 -42.09 -18.89 8.97
N ARG A 421 -42.49 -19.57 10.05
CA ARG A 421 -41.64 -19.75 11.24
C ARG A 421 -40.33 -20.51 10.98
N ARG A 422 -40.27 -21.32 9.93
CA ARG A 422 -39.12 -22.16 9.57
C ARG A 422 -38.51 -21.77 8.23
N HIS A 423 -39.11 -20.80 7.54
CA HIS A 423 -38.68 -20.41 6.21
C HIS A 423 -37.52 -19.42 6.32
N PRO A 424 -36.39 -19.58 5.60
CA PRO A 424 -35.19 -18.75 5.77
C PRO A 424 -35.41 -17.22 5.65
N VAL A 425 -36.42 -16.80 4.89
CA VAL A 425 -36.78 -15.37 4.72
C VAL A 425 -37.45 -14.77 5.96
N THR A 426 -38.15 -15.58 6.77
CA THR A 426 -38.99 -15.10 7.88
C THR A 426 -38.65 -15.74 9.23
N GLU A 427 -37.77 -16.74 9.25
CA GLU A 427 -37.25 -17.34 10.48
C GLU A 427 -36.59 -16.26 11.35
N GLY A 428 -36.87 -16.29 12.67
CA GLY A 428 -36.36 -15.30 13.62
C GLY A 428 -37.05 -13.93 13.57
N LEU A 429 -37.95 -13.65 12.62
CA LEU A 429 -38.60 -12.33 12.48
C LEU A 429 -39.47 -11.94 13.70
N GLU A 430 -40.06 -12.92 14.38
CA GLU A 430 -40.80 -12.70 15.63
C GLU A 430 -39.88 -12.25 16.78
N ALA A 431 -38.64 -12.74 16.83
CA ALA A 431 -37.65 -12.36 17.86
C ALA A 431 -37.12 -10.93 17.66
N LEU A 432 -37.12 -10.44 16.42
CA LEU A 432 -36.76 -9.06 16.08
C LEU A 432 -37.90 -8.06 16.30
N ALA A 433 -39.09 -8.53 16.68
CA ALA A 433 -40.22 -7.65 16.94
C ALA A 433 -39.97 -6.78 18.18
N PRO A 434 -40.40 -5.50 18.18
CA PRO A 434 -40.35 -4.64 19.37
C PRO A 434 -41.10 -5.24 20.56
N LYS A 435 -40.76 -4.80 21.78
CA LYS A 435 -41.54 -5.16 22.99
C LYS A 435 -43.01 -4.76 22.81
N GLY A 436 -43.89 -5.75 22.62
CA GLY A 436 -45.30 -5.55 22.26
C GLY A 436 -45.73 -6.17 20.91
N GLY A 437 -44.79 -6.78 20.18
CA GLY A 437 -45.02 -7.42 18.88
C GLY A 437 -45.08 -6.41 17.73
N TRP A 438 -45.52 -6.88 16.56
CA TRP A 438 -45.65 -6.02 15.39
C TRP A 438 -46.75 -4.96 15.55
N GLY A 439 -46.53 -3.81 14.89
CA GLY A 439 -47.50 -2.73 14.80
C GLY A 439 -48.75 -3.12 14.02
N ARG A 440 -49.82 -2.34 14.19
CA ARG A 440 -51.09 -2.54 13.47
C ARG A 440 -50.98 -2.05 12.03
N TRP A 441 -51.35 -2.90 11.07
CA TRP A 441 -51.50 -2.59 9.65
C TRP A 441 -52.95 -2.25 9.37
N PHE A 442 -53.25 -1.52 8.30
CA PHE A 442 -54.59 -0.97 8.05
C PHE A 442 -55.26 -1.45 6.78
N ARG A 443 -54.47 -1.92 5.83
CA ARG A 443 -54.94 -2.29 4.50
C ARG A 443 -54.21 -3.55 4.04
N ALA A 444 -54.92 -4.40 3.32
CA ALA A 444 -54.35 -5.52 2.59
C ALA A 444 -55.15 -5.72 1.30
N VAL A 445 -54.48 -6.16 0.24
CA VAL A 445 -55.14 -6.56 -1.01
C VAL A 445 -55.44 -8.05 -0.94
N GLU A 446 -56.66 -8.46 -1.26
CA GLU A 446 -57.02 -9.87 -1.27
C GLU A 446 -56.38 -10.58 -2.47
N MET A 447 -55.44 -11.47 -2.15
CA MET A 447 -54.67 -12.27 -3.09
C MET A 447 -55.04 -13.75 -3.00
N ILE A 448 -54.99 -14.43 -4.14
CA ILE A 448 -55.19 -15.87 -4.26
C ILE A 448 -53.87 -16.48 -4.74
N PRO A 449 -53.18 -17.27 -3.91
CA PRO A 449 -51.96 -17.94 -4.32
C PRO A 449 -52.21 -18.91 -5.48
N LYS A 450 -51.40 -18.80 -6.53
CA LYS A 450 -51.38 -19.72 -7.68
C LYS A 450 -50.32 -20.80 -7.47
N SER A 451 -49.19 -20.39 -6.90
CA SER A 451 -48.00 -21.20 -6.64
C SER A 451 -47.22 -20.63 -5.46
N GLY A 452 -46.12 -21.27 -5.10
CA GLY A 452 -45.22 -20.81 -4.04
C GLY A 452 -45.69 -21.09 -2.61
N GLN A 453 -45.11 -20.34 -1.69
CA GLN A 453 -45.13 -20.55 -0.26
C GLN A 453 -45.69 -19.31 0.44
N VAL A 454 -46.83 -19.48 1.11
CA VAL A 454 -47.42 -18.43 1.95
C VAL A 454 -46.72 -18.42 3.31
N VAL A 455 -45.85 -17.44 3.53
CA VAL A 455 -45.03 -17.34 4.74
C VAL A 455 -45.60 -16.37 5.78
N MET A 456 -46.48 -15.45 5.36
CA MET A 456 -47.20 -14.55 6.27
C MET A 456 -48.69 -14.52 5.95
N SER A 457 -49.49 -14.34 6.99
CA SER A 457 -50.94 -14.20 6.94
C SER A 457 -51.38 -12.82 7.47
N GLY A 458 -52.50 -12.34 6.95
CA GLY A 458 -53.10 -11.04 7.22
C GLY A 458 -54.56 -11.16 7.68
N PRO A 459 -55.46 -10.22 7.30
CA PRO A 459 -56.84 -10.21 7.79
C PRO A 459 -57.61 -11.50 7.50
N GLY A 460 -58.05 -12.19 8.57
CA GLY A 460 -58.81 -13.44 8.46
C GLY A 460 -58.02 -14.57 7.81
N ASP A 461 -56.74 -14.72 8.19
CA ASP A 461 -55.80 -15.74 7.71
C ASP A 461 -55.52 -15.73 6.21
N ARG A 462 -55.84 -14.62 5.54
CA ARG A 462 -55.54 -14.44 4.12
C ARG A 462 -54.03 -14.31 3.87
N PRO A 463 -53.52 -14.78 2.72
CA PRO A 463 -52.12 -14.62 2.36
C PRO A 463 -51.68 -13.15 2.37
N LEU A 464 -50.53 -12.88 2.99
CA LEU A 464 -49.93 -11.55 3.06
C LEU A 464 -48.57 -11.49 2.37
N LEU A 465 -47.70 -12.48 2.58
CA LEU A 465 -46.42 -12.62 1.89
C LEU A 465 -46.34 -13.99 1.24
N VAL A 466 -46.20 -14.01 -0.08
CA VAL A 466 -46.08 -15.22 -0.89
C VAL A 466 -44.74 -15.19 -1.61
N LEU A 467 -43.97 -16.27 -1.47
CA LEU A 467 -42.65 -16.43 -2.07
C LEU A 467 -42.69 -17.60 -3.06
N ASP A 468 -42.03 -17.48 -4.20
CA ASP A 468 -41.97 -18.56 -5.17
C ASP A 468 -40.65 -18.60 -5.92
N ARG A 469 -40.35 -19.76 -6.50
CA ARG A 469 -39.22 -19.95 -7.39
C ARG A 469 -39.75 -20.20 -8.80
N VAL A 470 -39.33 -19.36 -9.73
CA VAL A 470 -39.75 -19.44 -11.12
C VAL A 470 -38.52 -19.72 -11.96
N GLU A 471 -38.42 -20.96 -12.44
CA GLU A 471 -37.20 -21.47 -13.09
C GLU A 471 -36.00 -21.26 -12.16
N GLU A 472 -34.97 -20.51 -12.59
CA GLU A 472 -33.79 -20.24 -11.77
C GLU A 472 -33.97 -19.05 -10.81
N GLY A 473 -34.97 -18.20 -11.03
CA GLY A 473 -35.17 -16.98 -10.27
C GLY A 473 -36.20 -17.07 -9.15
N ARG A 474 -36.38 -15.94 -8.46
CA ARG A 474 -37.18 -15.86 -7.24
C ARG A 474 -38.13 -14.67 -7.30
N VAL A 475 -39.36 -14.89 -6.84
CA VAL A 475 -40.38 -13.84 -6.79
C VAL A 475 -41.00 -13.78 -5.40
N ALA A 476 -41.21 -12.58 -4.91
CA ALA A 476 -41.91 -12.32 -3.66
C ALA A 476 -43.03 -11.30 -3.89
N VAL A 477 -44.20 -11.54 -3.31
CA VAL A 477 -45.32 -10.60 -3.35
C VAL A 477 -45.83 -10.34 -1.94
N LEU A 478 -45.83 -9.06 -1.54
CA LEU A 478 -46.32 -8.57 -0.26
C LEU A 478 -47.61 -7.76 -0.47
N ALA A 479 -48.71 -8.15 0.18
CA ALA A 479 -50.04 -7.55 0.05
C ALA A 479 -50.30 -6.40 1.04
N SER A 480 -49.54 -5.30 0.98
CA SER A 480 -49.48 -4.22 2.00
C SER A 480 -50.20 -2.90 1.66
#